data_AF-A0A926HGT7-F1
#
_entry.id   AF-A0A926HGT7-F1
#
_cell.length_a   1.000
_cell.length_b   1.000
_cell.length_c   1.000
_cell.angle_alpha   90.00
_cell.angle_beta   90.00
_cell.angle_gamma   90.00
#
_symmetry.space_group_name_H-M   'P 1'
#
loop_
_entity.id
_entity.type
_entity.pdbx_description
1 polymer ?
#
loop_
_entity_poly.entity_id
_entity_poly.type
_entity_poly.pdbx_seq_one_letter_code
_entity_poly.pdbx_strand_id
1 'polypeptide(L)' 'MKTAVSIPDDVFEGAERLARRTRKSRSQLFSDALREYVARHSPEEVTEALNRVCVDLEHSADGFVALAGSRVVERSEW' A
#
# COMPACT_ATOMS: atom_id res chain seq x y z
N MET A 1 1.76 -16.40 -7.06
CA MET A 1 1.17 -17.62 -6.44
C MET A 1 -0.26 -17.78 -6.94
N LYS A 2 -0.77 -19.01 -7.12
CA LYS A 2 -2.18 -19.27 -7.47
C LYS A 2 -2.85 -20.01 -6.31
N THR A 3 -3.99 -19.50 -5.85
CA THR A 3 -4.77 -20.09 -4.76
C THR A 3 -6.23 -20.13 -5.21
N ALA A 4 -6.91 -21.26 -5.00
CA ALA A 4 -8.34 -21.37 -5.23
C ALA A 4 -9.08 -20.95 -3.94
N VAL A 5 -10.08 -20.08 -4.08
CA VAL A 5 -10.93 -19.62 -2.97
C VAL A 5 -12.39 -19.81 -3.35
N SER A 6 -13.23 -20.14 -2.38
CA SER A 6 -14.68 -20.17 -2.55
C SER A 6 -15.25 -18.79 -2.19
N ILE A 7 -16.11 -18.26 -3.03
CA ILE A 7 -16.81 -16.98 -2.80
C ILE A 7 -18.30 -17.14 -3.13
N PRO A 8 -19.19 -16.32 -2.55
CA PRO A 8 -20.60 -16.30 -2.93
C PRO A 8 -20.82 -16.02 -4.43
N ASP A 9 -21.86 -16.63 -5.01
CA ASP A 9 -22.16 -16.53 -6.44
C ASP A 9 -22.46 -15.08 -6.88
N ASP A 10 -23.17 -14.33 -6.05
CA ASP A 10 -23.50 -12.92 -6.31
C ASP A 10 -22.24 -12.04 -6.41
N VAL A 11 -21.24 -12.30 -5.56
CA VAL A 11 -19.92 -11.65 -5.61
C VAL A 11 -19.19 -12.02 -6.90
N PHE A 12 -19.18 -13.31 -7.26
CA PHE A 12 -18.54 -13.78 -8.48
C PHE A 12 -19.16 -13.15 -9.74
N GLU A 13 -20.49 -13.13 -9.83
CA GLU A 13 -21.20 -12.52 -10.95
C GLU A 13 -20.97 -11.00 -11.02
N GLY A 14 -20.98 -10.33 -9.86
CA GLY A 14 -20.65 -8.90 -9.77
C GLY A 14 -19.26 -8.59 -10.32
N ALA A 15 -18.27 -9.40 -9.92
CA ALA A 15 -16.89 -9.30 -10.40
C ALA A 15 -16.78 -9.57 -11.90
N GLU A 16 -17.47 -10.58 -12.44
CA GLU A 16 -17.49 -10.89 -13.88
C GLU A 16 -18.05 -9.73 -14.71
N ARG A 17 -19.16 -9.12 -14.26
CA ARG A 17 -19.74 -7.95 -14.93
C ARG A 17 -18.76 -6.78 -14.92
N LEU A 18 -18.08 -6.55 -13.80
CA LEU A 18 -17.10 -5.46 -13.68
C LEU A 18 -15.89 -5.70 -14.58
N ALA A 19 -15.30 -6.91 -14.56
CA ALA A 19 -14.16 -7.29 -15.37
C ALA A 19 -14.42 -7.05 -16.86
N ARG A 20 -15.61 -7.44 -17.35
CA ARG A 20 -16.04 -7.21 -18.74
C ARG A 20 -16.14 -5.73 -19.08
N ARG A 21 -16.77 -4.91 -18.23
CA ARG A 21 -16.88 -3.46 -18.44
C ARG A 21 -15.52 -2.77 -18.46
N THR A 22 -14.60 -3.19 -17.60
CA THR A 22 -13.26 -2.59 -17.51
C THR A 22 -12.23 -3.24 -18.43
N ARG A 23 -12.62 -4.23 -19.24
CA ARG A 23 -11.71 -5.03 -20.09
C ARG A 23 -10.51 -5.63 -19.33
N LYS A 24 -10.72 -6.00 -18.06
CA LYS A 24 -9.71 -6.65 -17.22
C LYS A 24 -9.91 -8.16 -17.24
N SER A 25 -8.83 -8.92 -17.11
CA SER A 25 -8.96 -10.34 -16.82
C SER A 25 -9.52 -10.54 -15.41
N ARG A 26 -10.21 -11.67 -15.16
CA ARG A 26 -10.67 -12.05 -13.82
C ARG A 26 -9.56 -11.98 -12.78
N SER A 27 -8.42 -12.61 -13.09
CA SER A 27 -7.27 -12.65 -12.17
C SER A 27 -6.74 -11.26 -11.86
N GLN A 28 -6.68 -10.37 -12.86
CA GLN A 28 -6.27 -8.98 -12.64
C GLN A 28 -7.26 -8.23 -11.75
N LEU A 29 -8.57 -8.35 -12.00
CA LEU A 29 -9.60 -7.69 -11.19
C LEU A 29 -9.49 -8.11 -9.71
N PHE A 30 -9.43 -9.42 -9.44
CA PHE A 30 -9.31 -9.92 -8.07
C PHE A 30 -7.99 -9.51 -7.42
N SER A 31 -6.88 -9.49 -8.18
CA SER A 31 -5.58 -9.05 -7.67
C SER A 31 -5.58 -7.57 -7.30
N ASP A 32 -6.18 -6.72 -8.13
CA ASP A 32 -6.32 -5.29 -7.88
C ASP A 32 -7.16 -5.05 -6.62
N ALA A 33 -8.31 -5.72 -6.52
CA ALA A 33 -9.22 -5.59 -5.38
C ALA A 33 -8.56 -6.03 -4.06
N LEU A 34 -7.83 -7.16 -4.06
CA LEU A 34 -7.09 -7.62 -2.88
C LEU A 34 -5.99 -6.65 -2.48
N ARG A 35 -5.24 -6.12 -3.46
CA ARG A 35 -4.17 -5.15 -3.18
C ARG A 35 -4.73 -3.87 -2.57
N GLU A 36 -5.84 -3.38 -3.11
CA GLU A 36 -6.52 -2.20 -2.56
C GLU A 36 -7.10 -2.48 -1.17
N TYR A 37 -7.69 -3.66 -0.95
CA TYR A 37 -8.23 -4.04 0.35
C TYR A 37 -7.14 -4.12 1.42
N VAL A 38 -6.03 -4.79 1.13
CA VAL A 38 -4.89 -4.87 2.05
C VAL A 38 -4.33 -3.49 2.34
N ALA A 39 -4.09 -2.67 1.31
CA ALA A 39 -3.57 -1.31 1.50
C ALA A 39 -4.47 -0.45 2.39
N ARG A 40 -5.80 -0.58 2.27
CA ARG A 40 -6.77 0.13 3.13
C ARG A 40 -6.76 -0.34 4.60
N HIS A 41 -6.27 -1.55 4.87
CA HIS A 41 -6.26 -2.14 6.21
C HIS A 41 -4.84 -2.35 6.78
N SER A 42 -3.82 -1.85 6.07
CA SER A 42 -2.43 -1.85 6.51
C SER A 42 -1.91 -0.42 6.69
N PRO A 43 -2.46 0.40 7.62
CA PRO A 43 -1.91 1.73 7.91
C PRO A 43 -0.44 1.64 8.36
N GLU A 44 -0.06 0.52 8.98
CA GLU A 44 1.29 0.22 9.42
C GLU A 44 2.28 0.03 8.26
N GLU A 45 1.84 -0.38 7.06
CA GLU A 45 2.75 -0.56 5.91
C GLU A 45 3.31 0.77 5.42
N VAL A 46 2.55 1.87 5.52
CA VAL A 46 3.03 3.21 5.15
C VAL A 46 4.08 3.67 6.16
N THR A 47 3.80 3.54 7.45
CA THR A 47 4.77 3.83 8.51
C THR A 47 6.02 2.97 8.38
N GLU A 48 5.87 1.68 8.10
CA GLU A 48 7.00 0.75 7.93
C GLU A 48 7.78 0.99 6.64
N ALA A 49 7.13 1.44 5.57
CA ALA A 49 7.79 1.90 4.35
C ALA A 49 8.58 3.20 4.60
N LEU A 50 8.00 4.15 5.32
CA LEU A 50 8.68 5.39 5.74
C LEU A 50 9.86 5.09 6.66
N ASN A 51 9.69 4.22 7.65
CA ASN A 51 10.76 3.78 8.55
C ASN A 51 11.93 3.19 7.76
N ARG A 52 11.67 2.32 6.78
CA ARG A 52 12.73 1.76 5.91
C ARG A 52 13.47 2.83 5.12
N VAL A 53 12.75 3.78 4.54
CA VAL A 53 13.39 4.92 3.82
C VAL A 53 14.22 5.77 4.78
N CYS A 54 13.73 6.04 5.99
CA CYS A 54 14.49 6.78 7.01
C CYS A 54 15.78 6.05 7.40
N VAL A 55 15.72 4.74 7.63
CA VAL A 55 16.91 3.91 7.92
C VAL A 55 17.90 3.91 6.76
N ASP A 56 17.43 3.79 5.51
CA ASP A 56 18.31 3.85 4.34
C ASP A 56 19.00 5.23 4.22
N LEU A 57 18.27 6.31 4.54
CA LEU A 57 18.81 7.68 4.50
C LEU A 57 19.77 8.00 5.63
N GLU A 58 19.61 7.44 6.84
CA GLU A 58 20.54 7.61 7.97
C GLU A 58 21.98 7.22 7.60
N HIS A 59 22.15 6.24 6.72
CA HIS A 59 23.47 5.82 6.24
C HIS A 59 24.10 6.79 5.22
N SER A 60 23.33 7.76 4.71
CA SER A 60 23.74 8.72 3.68
C SER A 60 23.72 10.18 4.13
N ALA A 61 23.15 10.46 5.29
CA ALA A 61 22.93 11.82 5.77
C ALA A 61 24.17 12.38 6.47
N ASP A 62 24.67 13.52 5.98
CA ASP A 62 25.60 14.38 6.71
C ASP A 62 24.94 14.82 8.03
N GLY A 63 25.70 14.83 9.14
CA GLY A 63 25.22 15.23 10.47
C GLY A 63 24.58 16.62 10.50
N PHE A 64 24.93 17.51 9.56
CA PHE A 64 24.24 18.80 9.40
C PHE A 64 22.76 18.63 9.00
N VAL A 65 22.46 17.74 8.05
CA VAL A 65 21.10 17.53 7.52
C VAL A 65 20.21 16.90 8.58
N ALA A 66 20.73 15.97 9.36
CA ALA A 66 20.01 15.34 10.47
C ALA A 66 19.62 16.37 11.56
N LEU A 67 20.56 17.23 11.97
CA LEU A 67 20.30 18.28 12.98
C LEU A 67 19.35 19.38 12.48
N ALA A 68 19.39 19.71 11.19
CA ALA A 68 18.45 20.66 10.60
C ALA A 68 17.03 20.08 10.54
N GLY A 69 16.89 18.80 10.17
CA GLY A 69 15.61 18.11 10.10
C GLY A 69 14.89 18.00 11.45
N SER A 70 15.61 17.60 12.51
CA SER A 70 15.02 17.44 13.85
C SER A 70 14.42 18.75 14.38
N ARG A 71 15.11 19.89 14.19
CA ARG A 71 14.62 21.22 14.59
C ARG A 71 13.37 21.68 13.86
N VAL A 72 13.19 21.25 12.60
CA VAL A 72 11.99 21.58 11.82
C VAL A 72 10.81 20.75 12.28
N VAL A 73 11.01 19.47 12.54
CA VAL A 73 9.96 18.57 13.06
C VAL A 73 9.50 18.99 14.46
N GLU A 74 10.42 19.33 15.37
CA GLU A 74 10.08 19.82 16.72
C GLU A 74 9.25 21.11 16.72
N ARG A 75 9.37 21.93 15.66
CA ARG A 75 8.63 23.19 15.50
C ARG A 75 7.31 23.03 14.75
N SER A 76 7.00 21.84 14.27
CA SER A 76 5.79 21.58 13.52
C SER A 76 4.68 21.14 14.47
N GLU A 77 3.54 21.84 14.44
CA GLU A 77 2.35 21.39 15.17
C GLU A 77 1.66 20.28 14.34
N TRP A 78 1.44 19.13 14.96
CA TRP A 78 0.78 17.95 14.39
C TRP A 78 -0.69 17.88 14.82
#